data_AF-A0A378QNE7-F1
#
_entry.id   AF-A0A378QNE7-F1
#
_cell.length_a   1.000
_cell.length_b   1.000
_cell.length_c   1.000
_cell.angle_alpha   90.00
_cell.angle_beta   90.00
_cell.angle_gamma   90.00
#
_symmetry.space_group_name_H-M   'P 1'
#
loop_
_entity.id
_entity.type
_entity.pdbx_description
1 polymer ?
#
loop_
_entity_poly.entity_id
_entity_poly.type
_entity_poly.pdbx_seq_one_letter_code
_entity_poly.pdbx_strand_id
1 'polypeptide(L)' 'MIRLLFLVIGFFVGYQYAHFYIANECEKLGGFFVGNKIYECKRVIKK' A
#
# COMPACT_ATOMS: atom_id res chain seq x y z
N MET A 1 15.44 -0.57 -24.56
CA MET A 1 14.21 -1.33 -24.22
C MET A 1 14.26 -1.99 -22.84
N ILE A 2 15.28 -2.78 -22.48
CA ILE A 2 15.28 -3.57 -21.23
C ILE A 2 15.16 -2.76 -19.93
N ARG A 3 15.75 -1.55 -19.86
CA ARG A 3 15.66 -0.67 -18.68
C ARG A 3 14.25 -0.17 -18.41
N LEU A 4 13.47 0.09 -19.47
CA LEU A 4 12.09 0.53 -19.35
C LEU A 4 11.21 -0.59 -18.78
N LEU A 5 11.47 -1.83 -19.19
CA LEU A 5 10.80 -3.02 -18.68
C LEU A 5 11.00 -3.16 -17.16
N PHE A 6 12.23 -3.05 -16.67
CA PHE A 6 12.51 -3.11 -15.23
C PHE A 6 11.85 -1.97 -14.45
N LEU A 7 11.78 -0.77 -15.03
CA LEU A 7 11.07 0.37 -14.44
C LEU A 7 9.57 0.09 -14.28
N VAL A 8 8.94 -0.46 -15.31
CA VAL A 8 7.52 -0.83 -15.30
C VAL A 8 7.26 -1.94 -14.28
N ILE A 9 8.09 -3.00 -14.27
CA ILE A 9 7.95 -4.10 -13.30
C ILE A 9 8.13 -3.58 -11.87
N GLY A 10 9.18 -2.80 -11.62
CA GLY A 10 9.45 -2.22 -10.30
C GLY A 10 8.31 -1.32 -9.83
N PHE A 11 7.72 -0.53 -10.72
CA PHE A 11 6.56 0.30 -10.42
C PHE A 11 5.36 -0.55 -9.98
N PHE A 12 5.00 -1.59 -10.74
CA PHE A 12 3.87 -2.46 -10.39
C PHE A 12 4.11 -3.24 -9.10
N VAL A 13 5.31 -3.77 -8.90
CA VAL A 13 5.67 -4.49 -7.67
C VAL A 13 5.63 -3.57 -6.46
N GLY A 14 6.22 -2.37 -6.57
CA GLY A 14 6.20 -1.37 -5.50
C GLY A 14 4.80 -0.87 -5.18
N TYR A 15 3.98 -0.62 -6.22
CA TYR A 15 2.58 -0.26 -6.06
C TYR A 15 1.81 -1.35 -5.30
N GLN A 16 1.92 -2.60 -5.72
CA GLN A 16 1.21 -3.71 -5.08
C GLN A 16 1.67 -3.93 -3.63
N TYR A 17 2.99 -3.88 -3.40
CA TYR A 17 3.57 -4.01 -2.06
C TYR A 17 3.07 -2.93 -1.11
N ALA A 18 3.01 -1.66 -1.54
CA ALA A 18 2.51 -0.56 -0.73
C ALA A 18 1.04 -0.77 -0.33
N HIS A 19 0.19 -1.21 -1.27
CA HIS A 19 -1.22 -1.47 -0.98
C HIS A 19 -1.40 -2.60 0.05
N PHE A 20 -0.65 -3.69 -0.10
CA PHE A 20 -0.71 -4.79 0.86
C PHE A 20 -0.16 -4.38 2.23
N TYR A 21 0.93 -3.63 2.26
CA TYR A 21 1.52 -3.15 3.52
C TYR A 21 0.54 -2.28 4.30
N ILE A 22 -0.08 -1.29 3.63
CA ILE A 22 -1.11 -0.43 4.25
C ILE A 22 -2.30 -1.26 4.73
N ALA A 23 -2.82 -2.17 3.90
CA ALA A 23 -3.95 -3.01 4.27
C ALA A 23 -3.67 -3.87 5.50
N ASN A 24 -2.49 -4.51 5.54
CA ASN A 24 -2.07 -5.33 6.67
C ASN A 24 -1.88 -4.49 7.95
N GLU A 25 -1.34 -3.28 7.85
CA GLU A 25 -1.21 -2.39 9.00
C GLU A 25 -2.58 -1.95 9.53
N CYS A 26 -3.48 -1.57 8.62
CA CYS A 26 -4.87 -1.26 8.92
C CYS A 26 -5.59 -2.44 9.60
N GLU A 27 -5.33 -3.67 9.18
CA GLU A 27 -5.93 -4.87 9.78
C GLU A 27 -5.41 -5.16 11.19
N LYS A 28 -4.13 -4.87 11.45
CA LYS A 28 -3.49 -5.13 12.75
C LYS A 28 -3.79 -4.06 13.78
N LEU A 29 -3.71 -2.79 13.38
CA LEU A 29 -3.73 -1.65 14.29
C LEU A 29 -4.98 -0.79 14.17
N GLY A 30 -5.79 -1.00 13.13
CA GLY A 30 -6.94 -0.14 12.83
C GLY A 30 -6.56 1.22 12.23
N GLY A 31 -5.26 1.48 11.99
CA GLY A 31 -4.76 2.75 11.47
C GLY A 31 -3.38 2.64 10.83
N PHE A 32 -3.03 3.63 10.01
CA PHE A 32 -1.75 3.75 9.32
C PHE A 32 -0.97 4.96 9.85
N PHE A 33 0.28 4.75 10.26
CA PHE A 33 1.10 5.74 10.94
C PHE A 33 2.09 6.39 9.97
N VAL A 34 2.06 7.71 9.84
CA VAL A 34 2.96 8.50 8.98
C VAL A 34 3.60 9.62 9.79
N GLY A 35 4.81 9.36 10.28
CA GLY A 35 5.48 10.25 11.22
C GLY A 35 4.63 10.44 12.47
N ASN A 36 4.20 11.69 12.72
CA ASN A 36 3.37 12.04 13.88
C ASN A 36 1.86 12.02 13.59
N LYS A 37 1.45 11.55 12.40
CA LYS A 37 0.04 11.48 11.99
C LYS A 37 -0.44 10.03 12.00
N ILE A 38 -1.66 9.83 12.47
CA ILE A 38 -2.34 8.53 12.44
C ILE A 38 -3.57 8.69 11.54
N TYR A 39 -3.69 7.82 10.55
CA TYR A 39 -4.85 7.75 9.67
C TYR A 39 -5.67 6.54 10.04
N GLU A 40 -6.91 6.73 10.47
CA GLU A 40 -7.83 5.63 10.78
C GLU A 40 -8.26 4.91 9.50
N CYS A 41 -8.26 3.58 9.55
CA CYS A 41 -8.65 2.76 8.41
C CYS A 41 -10.12 2.37 8.50
N LYS A 42 -10.87 2.58 7.41
CA LYS A 42 -12.24 2.12 7.27
C LYS A 42 -12.32 1.11 6.14
N ARG A 43 -12.56 -0.16 6.47
CA ARG A 43 -12.77 -1.20 5.46
C ARG A 43 -14.12 -0.95 4.79
N VAL A 44 -14.08 -0.65 3.49
CA VAL A 44 -15.28 -0.52 2.67
C VAL A 44 -15.55 -1.85 1.97
N ILE A 45 -16.56 -2.58 2.44
CA ILE A 45 -17.07 -3.75 1.73
C ILE A 45 -18.05 -3.22 0.67
N LYS A 46 -17.63 -3.17 -0.59
CA LYS A 46 -18.56 -2.88 -1.69
C LYS A 46 -19.49 -4.09 -1.85
N LYS A 47 -20.80 -3.86 -1.74
CA LYS A 47 -21.86 -4.82 -2.08
C LYS A 47 -21.92 -5.05 -3.59
#